data_AF-A0A0L0HPN5-F1
#
_entry.id   AF-A0A0L0HPN5-F1
#
_cell.length_a   1.000
_cell.length_b   1.000
_cell.length_c   1.000
_cell.angle_alpha   90.00
_cell.angle_beta   90.00
_cell.angle_gamma   90.00
#
_symmetry.space_group_name_H-M   'P 1'
#
loop_
_entity.id
_entity.type
_entity.pdbx_description
1 polymer ?
#
loop_
_entity_poly.entity_id
_entity_poly.type
_entity_poly.pdbx_seq_one_letter_code
_entity_poly.pdbx_strand_id
1 'polypeptide(L)'
;MAIQPATGDGFSPSRPPSPPSTPEKYSHTEENGHHPQQLPPPPPAPPAAPPEHPNSSAGMYGYYTKHALASVSHLQQQQQQQQQQHNVGNLQSAEDWRMRERLKTVSVALVLCLNISVDPPDIVKPNPCARLECWVDPASQTPRKALEAIGRNLQAQYEVWQPRARYRLSLDPSVDEIKKLCCSLRRNTKEERVLFHYNGHGVPRPTPGVHSRLHL
;
A
#
# COMPACT_ATOMS: atom_id res chain seq x y z
N MET A 1 73.58 9.36 18.74
CA MET A 1 72.36 9.73 19.48
C MET A 1 71.25 8.78 19.03
N ALA A 2 70.79 7.94 19.96
CA ALA A 2 69.73 6.97 19.74
C ALA A 2 68.36 7.66 19.78
N ILE A 3 67.44 7.28 18.89
CA ILE A 3 66.03 7.69 18.94
C ILE A 3 65.20 6.43 19.16
N GLN A 4 64.44 6.44 20.24
CA GLN A 4 63.60 5.35 20.75
C GLN A 4 62.37 5.13 19.84
N PRO A 5 61.83 3.91 19.74
CA PRO A 5 60.49 3.68 19.20
C PRO A 5 59.43 3.95 20.28
N ALA A 6 58.43 4.77 19.93
CA ALA A 6 57.26 5.01 20.77
C ALA A 6 56.36 3.77 20.81
N THR A 7 56.13 3.26 22.01
CA THR A 7 55.06 2.34 22.37
C THR A 7 53.73 3.09 22.41
N GLY A 8 52.67 2.53 21.81
CA GLY A 8 51.33 3.11 21.84
C GLY A 8 50.24 2.08 21.49
N ASP A 9 49.73 1.47 22.56
CA ASP A 9 48.36 0.98 22.78
C ASP A 9 47.72 -0.06 21.87
N GLY A 10 47.53 -1.24 22.47
CA GLY A 10 46.75 -2.34 21.93
C GLY A 10 45.26 -2.01 21.86
N PHE A 11 44.71 -2.17 20.66
CA PHE A 11 43.27 -2.27 20.45
C PHE A 11 42.83 -3.72 20.67
N SER A 12 42.21 -4.01 21.81
CA SER A 12 41.34 -5.19 21.94
C SER A 12 40.05 -4.97 21.14
N PRO A 13 39.57 -5.95 20.35
CA PRO A 13 38.28 -5.82 19.68
C PRO A 13 37.15 -5.94 20.70
N SER A 14 36.45 -4.83 20.93
CA SER A 14 35.21 -4.77 21.72
C SER A 14 34.15 -5.67 21.10
N ARG A 15 33.58 -6.57 21.90
CA ARG A 15 32.46 -7.44 21.52
C ARG A 15 31.24 -6.60 21.11
N PRO A 16 30.49 -6.96 20.05
CA PRO A 16 29.25 -6.27 19.72
C PRO A 16 28.20 -6.45 20.84
N PRO A 17 27.35 -5.45 21.09
CA PRO A 17 26.30 -5.55 22.10
C PRO A 17 25.27 -6.61 21.70
N SER A 18 24.79 -7.35 22.70
CA SER A 18 23.74 -8.35 22.56
C SER A 18 22.44 -7.72 22.04
N PRO A 19 21.61 -8.44 21.26
CA PRO A 19 20.30 -7.96 20.85
C PRO A 19 19.39 -7.72 22.06
N PRO A 20 18.47 -6.73 21.99
CA PRO A 20 17.51 -6.50 23.06
C PRO A 20 16.61 -7.73 23.24
N SER A 21 16.40 -8.09 24.50
CA SER A 21 15.43 -9.09 24.94
C SER A 21 14.05 -8.76 24.38
N THR A 22 13.35 -9.80 23.93
CA THR A 22 11.94 -9.81 23.53
C THR A 22 11.07 -8.99 24.48
N PRO A 23 10.04 -8.28 23.99
CA PRO A 23 9.16 -7.49 24.85
C PRO A 23 8.46 -8.42 25.85
N GLU A 24 8.54 -8.04 27.13
CA GLU A 24 7.77 -8.62 28.21
C GLU A 24 6.29 -8.62 27.83
N LYS A 25 5.63 -9.75 28.12
CA LYS A 25 4.18 -9.87 28.08
C LYS A 25 3.60 -8.81 29.03
N TYR A 26 2.95 -7.79 28.48
CA TYR A 26 2.03 -6.98 29.26
C TYR A 26 0.86 -7.87 29.70
N SER A 27 0.95 -8.33 30.93
CA SER A 27 -0.20 -8.78 31.72
C SER A 27 -1.06 -7.57 32.05
N HIS A 28 -2.09 -7.32 31.24
CA HIS A 28 -3.22 -6.54 31.69
C HIS A 28 -4.19 -7.48 32.40
N THR A 29 -4.27 -7.27 33.71
CA THR A 29 -5.31 -7.73 34.62
C THR A 29 -6.70 -7.44 34.04
N GLU A 30 -7.58 -8.42 34.18
CA GLU A 30 -9.01 -8.31 33.97
C GLU A 30 -9.58 -7.15 34.80
N GLU A 31 -10.16 -6.15 34.15
CA GLU A 31 -11.22 -5.36 34.75
C GLU A 31 -12.49 -5.61 33.93
N ASN A 32 -13.30 -6.55 34.42
CA ASN A 32 -14.64 -6.85 33.91
C ASN A 32 -15.55 -5.64 34.16
N GLY A 33 -15.48 -4.65 33.28
CA GLY A 33 -16.48 -3.60 33.15
C GLY A 33 -17.78 -4.19 32.63
N HIS A 34 -18.61 -4.69 33.54
CA HIS A 34 -20.02 -5.00 33.28
C HIS A 34 -20.74 -3.70 32.87
N HIS A 35 -20.79 -3.43 31.58
CA HIS A 35 -21.83 -2.58 31.02
C HIS A 35 -23.16 -3.33 31.23
N PRO A 36 -24.14 -2.80 31.98
CA PRO A 36 -25.41 -3.47 32.07
C PRO A 36 -26.00 -3.50 30.67
N GLN A 37 -26.16 -4.71 30.11
CA GLN A 37 -27.02 -4.88 28.94
C GLN A 37 -28.36 -4.27 29.30
N GLN A 38 -28.71 -3.18 28.63
CA GLN A 38 -30.05 -2.65 28.66
C GLN A 38 -30.91 -3.70 27.98
N LEU A 39 -31.56 -4.55 28.79
CA LEU A 39 -32.59 -5.46 28.30
C LEU A 39 -33.60 -4.63 27.50
N PRO A 40 -33.99 -5.06 26.29
CA PRO A 40 -35.03 -4.36 25.54
C PRO A 40 -36.29 -4.28 26.42
N PRO A 41 -37.02 -3.15 26.39
CA PRO A 41 -38.23 -3.02 27.18
C PRO A 41 -39.19 -4.17 26.86
N PRO A 42 -39.85 -4.77 27.86
CA PRO A 42 -40.82 -5.83 27.60
C PRO A 42 -41.93 -5.28 26.68
N PRO A 43 -42.49 -6.13 25.80
CA PRO A 43 -43.58 -5.72 24.94
C PRO A 43 -44.76 -5.21 25.79
N PRO A 44 -45.53 -4.21 25.31
CA PRO A 44 -46.68 -3.71 26.05
C PRO A 44 -47.67 -4.85 26.33
N ALA A 45 -48.19 -4.88 27.55
CA ALA A 45 -49.18 -5.87 27.96
C ALA A 45 -50.38 -5.86 26.99
N PRO A 46 -50.93 -7.03 26.62
CA PRO A 46 -52.09 -7.08 25.76
C PRO A 46 -53.27 -6.34 26.42
N PRO A 47 -54.12 -5.65 25.64
CA PRO A 47 -55.25 -4.93 26.21
C PRO A 47 -56.18 -5.89 26.96
N ALA A 48 -56.69 -5.42 28.09
CA ALA A 48 -57.62 -6.16 28.94
C ALA A 48 -58.79 -6.71 28.11
N ALA A 49 -59.13 -7.98 28.34
CA ALA A 49 -60.24 -8.64 27.67
C ALA A 49 -61.55 -7.84 27.86
N PRO A 50 -62.35 -7.62 26.79
CA PRO A 50 -63.63 -6.96 26.93
C PRO A 50 -64.61 -7.84 27.71
N PRO A 51 -65.58 -7.24 28.45
CA PRO A 51 -66.50 -8.00 29.27
C PRO A 51 -67.42 -8.85 28.39
N GLU A 52 -67.61 -10.11 28.78
CA GLU A 52 -68.54 -11.02 28.12
C GLU A 52 -70.00 -10.59 28.36
N HIS A 53 -70.73 -10.29 27.29
CA HIS A 53 -72.19 -10.25 27.29
C HIS A 53 -72.76 -10.76 25.95
N PRO A 54 -74.01 -11.28 25.94
CA PRO A 54 -74.34 -12.46 25.16
C PRO A 54 -74.88 -12.16 23.75
N ASN A 55 -74.47 -13.03 22.83
CA ASN A 55 -75.12 -13.52 21.61
C ASN A 55 -76.35 -12.75 21.05
N SER A 56 -76.17 -11.98 19.96
CA SER A 56 -77.05 -12.00 18.76
C SER A 56 -76.74 -10.92 17.71
N SER A 57 -76.93 -11.31 16.44
CA SER A 57 -76.92 -10.52 15.18
C SER A 57 -75.56 -10.34 14.44
N ALA A 58 -75.17 -11.38 13.69
CA ALA A 58 -73.93 -11.50 12.93
C ALA A 58 -73.87 -10.74 11.58
N GLY A 59 -74.72 -9.73 11.35
CA GLY A 59 -74.91 -9.15 10.00
C GLY A 59 -74.00 -7.97 9.63
N MET A 60 -73.61 -7.13 10.59
CA MET A 60 -73.03 -5.81 10.28
C MET A 60 -71.54 -5.68 10.62
N TYR A 61 -71.03 -6.50 11.54
CA TYR A 61 -69.63 -6.49 11.97
C TYR A 61 -68.66 -7.18 11.00
N GLY A 62 -69.14 -7.98 10.05
CA GLY A 62 -68.30 -8.71 9.10
C GLY A 62 -67.62 -7.82 8.04
N TYR A 63 -68.27 -6.73 7.64
CA TYR A 63 -67.77 -5.86 6.56
C TYR A 63 -66.63 -4.96 7.04
N TYR A 64 -66.74 -4.36 8.23
CA TYR A 64 -65.65 -3.54 8.79
C TYR A 64 -64.45 -4.39 9.21
N THR A 65 -64.68 -5.60 9.70
CA THR A 65 -63.60 -6.48 10.18
C THR A 65 -62.71 -6.98 9.04
N LYS A 66 -63.28 -7.35 7.88
CA LYS A 66 -62.47 -7.79 6.73
C LYS A 66 -61.63 -6.66 6.15
N HIS A 67 -62.20 -5.46 6.01
CA HIS A 67 -61.45 -4.29 5.53
C HIS A 67 -60.36 -3.88 6.53
N ALA A 68 -60.69 -3.83 7.84
CA ALA A 68 -59.72 -3.50 8.88
C ALA A 68 -58.54 -4.50 8.93
N LEU A 69 -58.82 -5.81 8.91
CA LEU A 69 -57.79 -6.85 8.88
C LEU A 69 -56.95 -6.82 7.59
N ALA A 70 -57.55 -6.52 6.44
CA ALA A 70 -56.83 -6.35 5.18
C ALA A 70 -55.90 -5.13 5.22
N SER A 71 -56.34 -4.01 5.79
CA SER A 71 -55.50 -2.81 5.99
C SER A 71 -54.38 -3.02 7.02
N VAL A 72 -54.62 -3.78 8.10
CA VAL A 72 -53.57 -4.17 9.07
C VAL A 72 -52.54 -5.09 8.41
N SER A 73 -52.98 -6.03 7.58
CA SER A 73 -52.10 -6.93 6.82
C SER A 73 -51.24 -6.14 5.81
N HIS A 74 -51.84 -5.15 5.13
CA HIS A 74 -51.12 -4.25 4.21
C HIS A 74 -50.10 -3.38 4.95
N LEU A 75 -50.47 -2.78 6.09
CA LEU A 75 -49.55 -1.99 6.92
C LEU A 75 -48.41 -2.82 7.49
N GLN A 76 -48.69 -4.06 7.89
CA GLN A 76 -47.69 -4.99 8.41
C GLN A 76 -46.74 -5.48 7.31
N GLN A 77 -47.26 -5.71 6.09
CA GLN A 77 -46.45 -6.05 4.92
C GLN A 77 -45.60 -4.85 4.45
N GLN A 78 -46.12 -3.63 4.55
CA GLN A 78 -45.41 -2.40 4.23
C GLN A 78 -44.31 -2.08 5.27
N GLN A 79 -44.54 -2.37 6.57
CA GLN A 79 -43.50 -2.32 7.61
C GLN A 79 -42.41 -3.38 7.40
N GLN A 80 -42.75 -4.61 6.99
CA GLN A 80 -41.75 -5.63 6.66
C GLN A 80 -40.90 -5.26 5.43
N GLN A 81 -41.50 -4.64 4.41
CA GLN A 81 -40.75 -4.13 3.25
C GLN A 81 -39.82 -2.97 3.60
N GLN A 82 -40.24 -2.06 4.51
CA GLN A 82 -39.37 -0.98 5.01
C GLN A 82 -38.21 -1.49 5.87
N GLN A 83 -38.40 -2.56 6.66
CA GLN A 83 -37.30 -3.20 7.40
C GLN A 83 -36.32 -3.95 6.48
N GLN A 84 -36.80 -4.58 5.40
CA GLN A 84 -35.92 -5.21 4.41
C GLN A 84 -35.05 -4.17 3.67
N GLN A 85 -35.60 -3.02 3.30
CA GLN A 85 -34.82 -1.96 2.64
C GLN A 85 -33.71 -1.37 3.55
N HIS A 86 -33.94 -1.26 4.85
CA HIS A 86 -32.92 -0.79 5.80
C HIS A 86 -31.77 -1.80 6.01
N ASN A 87 -31.99 -3.10 5.77
CA ASN A 87 -30.96 -4.11 5.98
C ASN A 87 -30.04 -4.29 4.76
N VAL A 88 -30.49 -3.90 3.55
CA VAL A 88 -29.64 -3.92 2.34
C VAL A 88 -28.67 -2.73 2.32
N GLY A 89 -29.01 -1.62 2.98
CA GLY A 89 -28.17 -0.42 3.05
C GLY A 89 -27.03 -0.46 4.09
N ASN A 90 -27.10 -1.34 5.10
CA ASN A 90 -26.18 -1.32 6.24
C ASN A 90 -24.97 -2.28 6.13
N LEU A 91 -24.86 -3.06 5.06
CA LEU A 91 -23.67 -3.86 4.75
C LEU A 91 -22.62 -3.10 3.93
N GLN A 92 -22.93 -1.88 3.48
CA GLN A 92 -22.05 -1.08 2.62
C GLN A 92 -21.17 -0.07 3.39
N SER A 93 -21.25 -0.02 4.72
CA SER A 93 -20.53 0.97 5.54
C SER A 93 -19.61 0.38 6.61
N ALA A 94 -19.18 -0.87 6.45
CA ALA A 94 -17.87 -1.25 6.99
C ALA A 94 -16.88 -0.86 5.90
N GLU A 95 -15.99 0.10 6.17
CA GLU A 95 -14.91 0.42 5.24
C GLU A 95 -14.27 -0.88 4.76
N ASP A 96 -14.42 -1.17 3.45
CA ASP A 96 -13.95 -2.39 2.81
C ASP A 96 -12.41 -2.31 2.74
N TRP A 97 -11.76 -2.51 3.88
CA TRP A 97 -10.31 -2.41 4.11
C TRP A 97 -9.52 -3.44 3.31
N ARG A 98 -10.22 -4.38 2.68
CA ARG A 98 -9.63 -5.46 1.94
C ARG A 98 -9.22 -4.98 0.55
N MET A 99 -7.91 -4.98 0.29
CA MET A 99 -7.40 -4.84 -1.06
C MET A 99 -7.97 -5.96 -1.96
N ARG A 100 -8.86 -5.57 -2.88
CA ARG A 100 -9.50 -6.48 -3.85
C ARG A 100 -8.52 -6.93 -4.93
N GLU A 101 -7.61 -6.04 -5.33
CA GLU A 101 -6.60 -6.29 -6.34
C GLU A 101 -5.20 -6.33 -5.71
N ARG A 102 -4.41 -7.36 -6.05
CA ARG A 102 -3.03 -7.53 -5.56
C ARG A 102 -2.05 -7.42 -6.72
N LEU A 103 -1.71 -6.19 -7.10
CA LEU A 103 -0.73 -5.91 -8.14
C LEU A 103 0.68 -6.27 -7.70
N LYS A 104 1.47 -6.82 -8.63
CA LYS A 104 2.88 -7.14 -8.41
C LYS A 104 3.76 -6.37 -9.37
N THR A 105 4.92 -5.95 -8.89
CA THR A 105 5.98 -5.48 -9.77
C THR A 105 6.73 -6.69 -10.31
N VAL A 106 6.43 -7.06 -11.55
CA VAL A 106 6.99 -8.28 -12.17
C VAL A 106 8.17 -7.98 -13.11
N SER A 107 8.41 -6.71 -13.43
CA SER A 107 9.57 -6.28 -14.24
C SER A 107 10.12 -4.94 -13.78
N VAL A 108 11.43 -4.79 -13.89
CA VAL A 108 12.18 -3.60 -13.48
C VAL A 108 13.10 -3.19 -14.63
N ALA A 109 12.97 -1.94 -15.10
CA ALA A 109 13.91 -1.28 -15.99
C ALA A 109 14.85 -0.40 -15.15
N LEU A 110 16.16 -0.62 -15.28
CA LEU A 110 17.20 0.19 -14.68
C LEU A 110 17.92 0.95 -15.80
N VAL A 111 17.56 2.21 -15.99
CA VAL A 111 18.09 3.08 -17.03
C VAL A 111 19.08 4.05 -16.41
N LEU A 112 20.35 3.91 -16.77
CA LEU A 112 21.45 4.72 -16.26
C LEU A 112 22.02 5.56 -17.40
N CYS A 113 21.95 6.88 -17.26
CA CYS A 113 22.53 7.87 -18.16
C CYS A 113 23.58 8.67 -17.37
N LEU A 114 24.76 8.08 -17.20
CA LEU A 114 25.81 8.58 -16.32
C LEU A 114 26.97 9.23 -17.07
N ASN A 115 27.20 8.88 -18.33
CA ASN A 115 28.26 9.45 -19.18
C ASN A 115 29.58 9.65 -18.41
N ILE A 116 30.07 8.60 -17.74
CA ILE A 116 31.13 8.70 -16.74
C ILE A 116 32.35 9.45 -17.30
N SER A 117 32.87 10.40 -16.52
CA SER A 117 33.95 11.35 -16.86
C SER A 117 33.55 12.54 -17.72
N VAL A 118 32.28 12.65 -18.12
CA VAL A 118 31.74 13.81 -18.82
C VAL A 118 30.70 14.46 -17.94
N ASP A 119 31.01 15.66 -17.47
CA ASP A 119 30.07 16.43 -16.66
C ASP A 119 29.05 17.12 -17.57
N PRO A 120 27.76 17.09 -17.22
CA PRO A 120 26.76 17.78 -18.00
C PRO A 120 26.99 19.31 -17.90
N PRO A 121 26.73 20.06 -18.98
CA PRO A 121 27.15 21.46 -19.13
C PRO A 121 26.45 22.43 -18.15
N ASP A 122 25.36 22.01 -17.52
CA ASP A 122 24.54 22.82 -16.61
C ASP A 122 24.87 22.61 -15.13
N ILE A 123 25.88 21.80 -14.80
CA ILE A 123 26.29 21.48 -13.43
C ILE A 123 27.76 21.86 -13.21
N VAL A 124 27.99 22.78 -12.26
CA VAL A 124 29.33 23.05 -11.72
C VAL A 124 29.50 22.20 -10.47
N LYS A 125 30.44 21.24 -10.48
CA LYS A 125 30.68 20.38 -9.32
C LYS A 125 31.45 21.13 -8.23
N PRO A 126 30.97 21.12 -6.97
CA PRO A 126 31.73 21.70 -5.85
C PRO A 126 32.99 20.88 -5.57
N ASN A 127 33.97 21.49 -4.89
CA ASN A 127 35.17 20.79 -4.41
C ASN A 127 35.20 20.82 -2.86
N PRO A 128 35.03 19.67 -2.17
CA PRO A 128 34.86 18.31 -2.71
C PRO A 128 33.43 18.04 -3.23
N CYS A 129 33.28 17.05 -4.13
CA CYS A 129 31.97 16.57 -4.61
C CYS A 129 31.66 15.16 -4.12
N ALA A 130 30.37 14.86 -3.95
CA ALA A 130 29.90 13.49 -3.78
C ALA A 130 30.18 12.71 -5.08
N ARG A 131 30.83 11.55 -4.94
CA ARG A 131 31.42 10.84 -6.09
C ARG A 131 30.95 9.39 -6.26
N LEU A 132 30.48 8.75 -5.19
CA LEU A 132 30.08 7.36 -5.24
C LEU A 132 28.72 7.21 -5.92
N GLU A 133 28.64 6.29 -6.86
CA GLU A 133 27.40 5.88 -7.54
C GLU A 133 27.14 4.41 -7.22
N CYS A 134 26.01 4.10 -6.58
CA CYS A 134 25.69 2.74 -6.13
C CYS A 134 26.86 2.06 -5.39
N TRP A 135 27.54 2.81 -4.51
CA TRP A 135 28.69 2.37 -3.72
C TRP A 135 29.95 2.03 -4.54
N VAL A 136 30.02 2.48 -5.79
CA VAL A 136 31.19 2.36 -6.67
C VAL A 136 31.79 3.74 -6.88
N ASP A 137 33.11 3.85 -6.77
CA ASP A 137 33.82 5.06 -7.21
C ASP A 137 34.03 5.02 -8.73
N PRO A 138 33.37 5.89 -9.52
CA PRO A 138 33.44 5.86 -10.98
C PRO A 138 34.86 6.11 -11.54
N ALA A 139 35.74 6.78 -10.80
CA ALA A 139 37.09 7.07 -11.29
C ALA A 139 38.14 6.03 -10.84
N SER A 140 37.75 5.02 -10.07
CA SER A 140 38.64 3.91 -9.69
C SER A 140 38.86 2.90 -10.82
N GLN A 141 38.07 2.98 -11.90
CA GLN A 141 38.06 2.04 -13.03
C GLN A 141 37.90 2.79 -14.35
N THR A 142 37.99 2.07 -15.48
CA THR A 142 37.63 2.66 -16.77
C THR A 142 36.13 2.99 -16.79
N PRO A 143 35.70 4.07 -17.48
CA PRO A 143 34.30 4.52 -17.50
C PRO A 143 33.30 3.40 -17.80
N ARG A 144 33.61 2.57 -18.80
CA ARG A 144 32.75 1.43 -19.16
C ARG A 144 32.64 0.38 -18.06
N LYS A 145 33.74 0.02 -17.40
CA LYS A 145 33.73 -0.95 -16.29
C LYS A 145 33.00 -0.41 -15.08
N ALA A 146 33.21 0.86 -14.76
CA ALA A 146 32.50 1.55 -13.69
C ALA A 146 30.98 1.53 -13.94
N LEU A 147 30.53 1.90 -15.14
CA LEU A 147 29.12 1.91 -15.51
C LEU A 147 28.46 0.52 -15.36
N GLU A 148 29.14 -0.53 -15.82
CA GLU A 148 28.67 -1.90 -15.66
C GLU A 148 28.63 -2.33 -14.18
N ALA A 149 29.61 -1.94 -13.37
CA ALA A 149 29.65 -2.23 -11.94
C ALA A 149 28.52 -1.51 -11.17
N ILE A 150 28.30 -0.23 -11.46
CA ILE A 150 27.21 0.58 -10.90
C ILE A 150 25.87 -0.08 -11.24
N GLY A 151 25.66 -0.45 -12.50
CA GLY A 151 24.44 -1.12 -12.95
C GLY A 151 24.17 -2.45 -12.25
N ARG A 152 25.20 -3.30 -12.08
CA ARG A 152 25.08 -4.55 -11.33
C ARG A 152 24.78 -4.32 -9.85
N ASN A 153 25.46 -3.37 -9.21
CA ASN A 153 25.20 -3.04 -7.81
C ASN A 153 23.79 -2.49 -7.59
N LEU A 154 23.30 -1.64 -8.49
CA LEU A 154 21.92 -1.14 -8.44
C LEU A 154 20.91 -2.27 -8.58
N GLN A 155 21.14 -3.19 -9.52
CA GLN A 155 20.29 -4.36 -9.68
C GLN A 155 20.25 -5.20 -8.41
N ALA A 156 21.42 -5.52 -7.84
CA ALA A 156 21.51 -6.29 -6.59
C ALA A 156 20.75 -5.61 -5.43
N GLN A 157 20.81 -4.27 -5.33
CA GLN A 157 20.06 -3.51 -4.32
C GLN A 157 18.54 -3.65 -4.49
N TYR A 158 18.02 -3.64 -5.72
CA TYR A 158 16.60 -3.87 -5.96
C TYR A 158 16.17 -5.34 -5.76
N GLU A 159 17.05 -6.29 -6.10
CA GLU A 159 16.81 -7.72 -5.93
C GLU A 159 16.56 -8.09 -4.47
N VAL A 160 17.13 -7.36 -3.50
CA VAL A 160 16.83 -7.51 -2.06
C VAL A 160 15.33 -7.33 -1.77
N TRP A 161 14.68 -6.36 -2.43
CA TRP A 161 13.26 -6.03 -2.19
C TRP A 161 12.32 -6.86 -3.06
N GLN A 162 12.72 -7.19 -4.29
CA GLN A 162 11.92 -8.00 -5.21
C GLN A 162 12.80 -8.99 -6.02
N PRO A 163 13.14 -10.15 -5.47
CA PRO A 163 14.05 -11.10 -6.12
C PRO A 163 13.48 -11.74 -7.39
N ARG A 164 12.14 -11.81 -7.52
CA ARG A 164 11.47 -12.57 -8.58
C ARG A 164 11.10 -11.72 -9.80
N ALA A 165 11.35 -10.41 -9.77
CA ALA A 165 11.10 -9.55 -10.92
C ALA A 165 12.12 -9.81 -12.04
N ARG A 166 11.73 -9.49 -13.27
CA ARG A 166 12.62 -9.52 -14.43
C ARG A 166 13.35 -8.19 -14.54
N TYR A 167 14.66 -8.20 -14.29
CA TYR A 167 15.50 -7.01 -14.37
C TYR A 167 16.04 -6.80 -15.78
N ARG A 168 15.98 -5.55 -16.26
CA ARG A 168 16.54 -5.09 -17.53
C ARG A 168 17.43 -3.89 -17.27
N LEU A 169 18.73 -4.07 -17.44
CA LEU A 169 19.73 -3.01 -17.31
C LEU A 169 19.96 -2.34 -18.67
N SER A 170 19.93 -1.01 -18.70
CA SER A 170 20.16 -0.19 -19.88
C SER A 170 21.16 0.90 -19.52
N LEU A 171 22.38 0.78 -20.05
CA LEU A 171 23.55 1.58 -19.67
C LEU A 171 23.88 2.57 -20.79
N ASP A 172 23.82 3.86 -20.50
CA ASP A 172 23.91 4.98 -21.43
C ASP A 172 23.13 4.77 -22.74
N PRO A 173 21.82 4.40 -22.67
CA PRO A 173 21.06 4.07 -23.87
C PRO A 173 20.67 5.31 -24.68
N SER A 174 20.50 5.09 -25.98
CA SER A 174 19.83 6.01 -26.89
C SER A 174 18.32 6.09 -26.63
N VAL A 175 17.70 7.16 -27.12
CA VAL A 175 16.24 7.36 -27.05
C VAL A 175 15.47 6.17 -27.65
N ASP A 176 15.96 5.62 -28.75
CA ASP A 176 15.28 4.51 -29.44
C ASP A 176 15.41 3.19 -28.68
N GLU A 177 16.52 2.96 -27.98
CA GLU A 177 16.67 1.81 -27.09
C GLU A 177 15.72 1.91 -25.90
N ILE A 178 15.58 3.09 -25.28
CA ILE A 178 14.62 3.31 -24.19
C ILE A 178 13.18 3.09 -24.68
N LYS A 179 12.81 3.62 -25.86
CA LYS A 179 11.49 3.38 -26.46
C LYS A 179 11.22 1.88 -26.63
N LYS A 180 12.15 1.15 -27.25
CA LYS A 180 12.04 -0.31 -27.45
C LYS A 180 11.92 -1.05 -26.12
N LEU A 181 12.69 -0.66 -25.11
CA LEU A 181 12.64 -1.23 -23.76
C LEU A 181 11.26 -1.03 -23.12
N CYS A 182 10.74 0.19 -23.10
CA CYS A 182 9.42 0.51 -22.53
C CYS A 182 8.30 -0.24 -23.24
N CYS A 183 8.26 -0.21 -24.57
CA CYS A 183 7.27 -0.93 -25.36
C CYS A 183 7.35 -2.45 -25.16
N SER A 184 8.55 -3.00 -24.99
CA SER A 184 8.74 -4.42 -24.68
C SER A 184 8.23 -4.77 -23.28
N LEU A 185 8.58 -3.98 -22.26
CA LEU A 185 8.16 -4.21 -20.89
C LEU A 185 6.63 -4.17 -20.75
N ARG A 186 5.97 -3.16 -21.32
CA ARG A 186 4.50 -3.05 -21.26
C ARG A 186 3.79 -4.22 -21.94
N ARG A 187 4.21 -4.59 -23.15
CA ARG A 187 3.65 -5.75 -23.87
C ARG A 187 3.77 -7.05 -23.08
N ASN A 188 4.88 -7.25 -22.36
CA ASN A 188 5.17 -8.49 -21.65
C ASN A 188 4.55 -8.58 -20.24
N THR A 189 4.26 -7.45 -19.60
CA THR A 189 3.75 -7.40 -18.21
C THR A 189 2.23 -7.28 -18.11
N LYS A 190 1.53 -7.02 -19.22
CA LYS A 190 0.07 -6.86 -19.26
C LYS A 190 -0.38 -5.80 -18.25
N GLU A 191 -1.17 -6.21 -17.26
CA GLU A 191 -1.76 -5.38 -16.21
C GLU A 191 -0.87 -5.27 -14.97
N GLU A 192 0.23 -6.02 -14.91
CA GLU A 192 1.16 -5.95 -13.78
C GLU A 192 2.00 -4.67 -13.81
N ARG A 193 2.56 -4.34 -12.65
CA ARG A 193 3.39 -3.15 -12.49
C ARG A 193 4.77 -3.37 -13.10
N VAL A 194 5.28 -2.31 -13.73
CA VAL A 194 6.67 -2.19 -14.17
C VAL A 194 7.29 -1.06 -13.37
N LEU A 195 8.43 -1.33 -12.73
CA LEU A 195 9.26 -0.29 -12.15
C LEU A 195 10.20 0.26 -13.22
N PHE A 196 10.23 1.57 -13.39
CA PHE A 196 11.19 2.25 -14.26
C PHE A 196 12.06 3.16 -13.40
N HIS A 197 13.31 2.78 -13.20
CA HIS A 197 14.32 3.59 -12.53
C HIS A 197 15.12 4.35 -13.57
N TYR A 198 15.19 5.67 -13.43
CA TYR A 198 15.98 6.54 -14.28
C TYR A 198 17.00 7.30 -13.44
N ASN A 199 18.28 7.14 -13.76
CA ASN A 199 19.36 7.95 -13.21
C ASN A 199 19.97 8.78 -14.34
N GLY A 200 19.78 10.10 -14.28
CA GLY A 200 20.26 11.05 -15.28
C GLY A 200 21.39 11.95 -14.80
N HIS A 201 22.21 11.52 -13.84
CA HIS A 201 23.28 12.37 -13.29
C HIS A 201 24.33 12.82 -14.33
N GLY A 202 24.49 12.09 -15.42
CA GLY A 202 25.43 12.42 -16.51
C GLY A 202 24.82 13.21 -17.66
N VAL A 203 23.60 13.72 -17.53
CA VAL A 203 22.89 14.47 -18.57
C VAL A 203 22.31 15.77 -18.03
N PRO A 204 21.91 16.72 -18.89
CA PRO A 204 21.32 17.97 -18.44
C PRO A 204 20.05 17.80 -17.62
N ARG A 205 19.77 18.76 -16.73
CA ARG A 205 18.54 18.76 -15.93
C ARG A 205 17.27 18.69 -16.78
N PRO A 206 16.20 18.03 -16.28
CA PRO A 206 14.90 18.01 -16.95
C PRO A 206 14.39 19.42 -17.26
N THR A 207 13.88 19.63 -18.47
CA THR A 207 13.32 20.92 -18.89
C THR A 207 11.87 21.08 -18.39
N PRO A 208 11.45 22.28 -17.94
CA PRO A 208 10.09 22.50 -17.44
C PRO A 208 8.96 22.28 -18.46
N GLY A 209 9.27 22.37 -19.77
CA GLY A 209 8.25 22.45 -20.83
C GLY A 209 7.89 21.13 -21.54
N VAL A 210 8.52 20.00 -21.23
CA VAL A 210 8.42 18.77 -22.06
C VAL A 210 7.58 17.65 -21.41
N HIS A 211 7.04 17.83 -20.21
CA HIS A 211 6.38 16.75 -19.44
C HIS A 211 4.84 16.82 -19.32
N SER A 212 4.13 17.61 -20.12
CA SER A 212 2.66 17.61 -20.08
C SER A 212 2.00 16.47 -20.86
N ARG A 213 2.74 15.59 -21.54
CA ARG A 213 2.13 14.48 -22.29
C ARG A 213 3.06 13.28 -22.52
N LEU A 214 3.49 12.62 -21.45
CA LEU A 214 3.86 11.20 -21.55
C LEU A 214 2.56 10.38 -21.50
N HIS A 215 1.90 10.24 -22.66
CA HIS A 215 0.91 9.17 -22.84
C HIS A 215 1.70 7.89 -23.09
N LEU A 216 1.94 7.14 -22.03
CA LEU A 216 2.30 5.71 -22.09
C LEU A 216 1.03 4.86 -22.23
#